data_AF-A0AAV5VMT5-F1
#
_entry.id   AF-A0AAV5VMT5-F1
#
_cell.length_a   1.000
_cell.length_b   1.000
_cell.length_c   1.000
_cell.angle_alpha   90.00
_cell.angle_beta   90.00
_cell.angle_gamma   90.00
#
_symmetry.space_group_name_H-M   'P 1'
#
loop_
_entity.id
_entity.type
_entity.pdbx_description
1 polymer ?
#
loop_
_entity_poly.entity_id
_entity_poly.type
_entity_poly.pdbx_seq_one_letter_code
_entity_poly.pdbx_strand_id
1 'polypeptide(L)'
;ALNRKRVAVSGGRKCDRCDRRFTSIVGYKKHIHTLCNTRCIECLEVFKSATALMQHRKLQHSTAAAAARADHRYPCEHCDLKFTVFGNFTSHMRKVHGAKCFKCEICEKKFSYDDELTTHKKTEHG
;
A
#
# COMPACT_ATOMS: atom_id res chain seq x y z
N ALA A 1 5.01 22.73 -40.17
CA ALA A 1 3.80 21.87 -40.10
C ALA A 1 4.19 20.44 -40.45
N LEU A 2 4.24 19.53 -39.46
CA LEU A 2 4.42 18.10 -39.72
C LEU A 2 3.20 17.35 -39.17
N ASN A 3 2.37 16.97 -40.13
CA ASN A 3 1.05 16.41 -40.00
C ASN A 3 1.19 14.92 -39.61
N ARG A 4 1.27 14.60 -38.31
CA ARG A 4 1.16 13.21 -37.85
C ARG A 4 -0.32 12.81 -37.92
N LYS A 5 -0.72 12.32 -39.08
CA LYS A 5 -2.02 11.68 -39.33
C LYS A 5 -2.26 10.63 -38.22
N ARG A 6 -3.23 10.91 -37.33
CA ARG A 6 -3.75 9.92 -36.39
C ARG A 6 -4.42 8.84 -37.21
N VAL A 7 -3.80 7.66 -37.28
CA VAL A 7 -4.46 6.46 -37.80
C VAL A 7 -5.64 6.16 -36.88
N ALA A 8 -6.85 6.25 -37.42
CA ALA A 8 -8.07 5.83 -36.76
C ALA A 8 -7.97 4.32 -36.47
N VAL A 9 -7.72 3.96 -35.21
CA VAL A 9 -7.78 2.55 -34.79
C VAL A 9 -9.21 2.26 -34.35
N SER A 10 -9.95 1.73 -35.30
CA SER A 10 -11.30 1.19 -35.19
C SER A 10 -11.42 0.20 -34.03
N GLY A 11 -12.40 0.43 -33.15
CA GLY A 11 -13.07 -0.55 -32.28
C GLY A 11 -12.19 -1.56 -31.52
N GLY A 12 -11.64 -1.17 -30.36
CA GLY A 12 -11.04 -2.14 -29.44
C GLY A 12 -10.92 -1.58 -28.02
N ARG A 13 -11.12 -2.42 -27.00
CA ARG A 13 -10.96 -2.06 -25.59
C ARG A 13 -9.48 -1.93 -25.25
N LYS A 14 -9.08 -0.74 -24.80
CA LYS A 14 -7.77 -0.49 -24.22
C LYS A 14 -7.78 -0.93 -22.76
N CYS A 15 -6.70 -1.55 -22.30
CA CYS A 15 -6.52 -1.81 -20.87
C CYS A 15 -6.11 -0.52 -20.15
N ASP A 16 -6.76 -0.21 -19.03
CA ASP A 16 -6.39 0.97 -18.22
C ASP A 16 -5.11 0.76 -17.41
N ARG A 17 -4.60 -0.49 -17.39
CA ARG A 17 -3.40 -0.90 -16.66
C ARG A 17 -2.20 -1.14 -17.56
N CYS A 18 -2.37 -1.23 -18.88
CA CYS A 18 -1.28 -1.32 -19.86
C CYS A 18 -1.73 -0.84 -21.24
N ASP A 19 -0.82 -0.44 -22.13
CA ASP A 19 -1.21 0.09 -23.45
C ASP A 19 -1.70 -0.97 -24.46
N ARG A 20 -2.02 -2.21 -24.02
CA ARG A 20 -2.57 -3.24 -24.90
C ARG A 20 -4.03 -2.95 -25.25
N ARG A 21 -4.37 -3.18 -26.53
CA ARG A 21 -5.72 -3.06 -27.09
C ARG A 21 -6.23 -4.43 -27.51
N PHE A 22 -7.49 -4.69 -27.22
CA PHE A 22 -8.16 -5.94 -27.51
C PHE A 22 -9.38 -5.69 -28.38
N THR A 23 -9.47 -6.39 -29.50
CA THR A 23 -10.66 -6.41 -30.37
C THR A 23 -11.74 -7.37 -29.82
N SER A 24 -11.35 -8.38 -29.03
CA SER A 24 -12.25 -9.34 -28.39
C SER A 24 -12.41 -9.09 -26.88
N ILE A 25 -13.67 -9.15 -26.42
CA ILE A 25 -14.07 -9.01 -25.01
C ILE A 25 -13.52 -10.15 -24.15
N VAL A 26 -13.55 -11.38 -24.68
CA VAL A 26 -13.09 -12.58 -23.96
C VAL A 26 -11.59 -12.50 -23.74
N GLY A 27 -10.83 -12.10 -24.77
CA GLY A 27 -9.40 -11.85 -24.67
C GLY A 27 -9.06 -10.75 -23.67
N TYR A 28 -9.82 -9.64 -23.69
CA TYR A 28 -9.68 -8.54 -22.73
C TYR A 28 -9.87 -8.99 -21.28
N LYS A 29 -10.93 -9.77 -21.00
CA LYS A 29 -11.20 -10.29 -19.65
C LYS A 29 -10.07 -11.22 -19.17
N LYS A 30 -9.64 -12.18 -20.01
CA LYS A 30 -8.54 -13.10 -19.66
C LYS A 30 -7.24 -12.34 -19.38
N HIS A 31 -6.93 -11.34 -20.21
CA HIS A 31 -5.79 -10.47 -20.01
C HIS A 31 -5.86 -9.71 -18.68
N ILE A 32 -7.00 -9.09 -18.36
CA ILE A 32 -7.15 -8.40 -17.08
C ILE A 32 -6.92 -9.39 -15.94
N HIS A 33 -7.67 -10.47 -15.86
CA HIS A 33 -7.63 -11.37 -14.71
C HIS A 33 -6.27 -12.06 -14.51
N THR A 34 -5.59 -12.49 -15.58
CA THR A 34 -4.38 -13.32 -15.46
C THR A 34 -3.07 -12.53 -15.56
N LEU A 35 -3.08 -11.40 -16.28
CA LEU A 35 -1.84 -10.65 -16.57
C LEU A 35 -1.81 -9.29 -15.91
N CYS A 36 -2.94 -8.60 -15.77
CA CYS A 36 -2.99 -7.25 -15.19
C CYS A 36 -3.64 -7.15 -13.80
N ASN A 37 -4.21 -8.24 -13.29
CA ASN A 37 -4.88 -8.31 -11.99
C ASN A 37 -4.10 -9.13 -10.97
N THR A 38 -3.25 -10.05 -11.42
CA THR A 38 -2.42 -10.88 -10.56
C THR A 38 -0.92 -10.67 -10.80
N ARG A 39 -0.50 -9.97 -11.86
CA ARG A 39 0.91 -9.69 -12.13
C ARG A 39 1.15 -8.20 -12.31
N CYS A 40 2.24 -7.70 -11.71
CA CYS A 40 2.69 -6.33 -11.91
C CYS A 40 3.32 -6.18 -13.30
N ILE A 41 2.88 -5.21 -14.09
CA ILE A 41 3.44 -4.99 -15.44
C ILE A 41 4.79 -4.25 -15.41
N GLU A 42 5.11 -3.58 -14.31
CA GLU A 42 6.34 -2.78 -14.17
C GLU A 42 7.51 -3.61 -13.61
N CYS A 43 7.23 -4.60 -12.73
CA CYS A 43 8.27 -5.46 -12.14
C CYS A 43 7.99 -6.97 -12.22
N LEU A 44 6.91 -7.39 -12.89
CA LEU A 44 6.54 -8.79 -13.15
C LEU A 44 6.25 -9.68 -11.93
N GLU A 45 6.28 -9.12 -10.72
CA GLU A 45 5.87 -9.78 -9.47
C GLU A 45 4.41 -10.26 -9.52
N VAL A 46 4.16 -11.43 -8.91
CA VAL A 46 2.84 -12.09 -8.92
C VAL A 46 2.18 -12.00 -7.54
N PHE A 47 0.89 -11.67 -7.54
CA PHE A 47 0.08 -11.42 -6.37
C PHE A 47 -1.14 -12.34 -6.34
N LYS A 48 -1.50 -12.75 -5.12
CA LYS A 48 -2.69 -13.57 -4.85
C LYS A 48 -4.03 -12.85 -5.07
N SER A 49 -4.05 -11.53 -5.22
CA SER A 49 -5.29 -10.77 -5.45
C SER A 49 -5.06 -9.44 -6.17
N ALA A 50 -6.14 -8.96 -6.80
CA ALA A 50 -6.24 -7.65 -7.45
C ALA A 50 -5.82 -6.49 -6.54
N THR A 51 -6.33 -6.51 -5.31
CA THR A 51 -6.12 -5.45 -4.33
C THR A 51 -4.67 -5.41 -3.86
N ALA A 52 -4.05 -6.58 -3.65
CA ALA A 52 -2.64 -6.66 -3.28
C ALA A 52 -1.74 -6.12 -4.42
N LEU A 53 -2.05 -6.45 -5.67
CA LEU A 53 -1.34 -5.89 -6.82
C LEU A 53 -1.54 -4.37 -6.94
N MET A 54 -2.77 -3.88 -6.79
CA MET A 54 -3.07 -2.45 -6.86
C MET A 54 -2.34 -1.67 -5.77
N GLN A 55 -2.31 -2.20 -4.54
CA GLN A 55 -1.56 -1.62 -3.43
C GLN A 55 -0.04 -1.68 -3.69
N HIS A 56 0.49 -2.81 -4.16
CA HIS A 56 1.89 -2.94 -4.55
C HIS A 56 2.28 -1.87 -5.56
N ARG A 57 1.52 -1.72 -6.64
CA ARG A 57 1.82 -0.76 -7.70
C ARG A 57 1.76 0.68 -7.21
N LYS A 58 0.76 1.01 -6.38
CA LYS A 58 0.64 2.34 -5.75
C LYS A 58 1.83 2.66 -4.85
N LEU A 59 2.33 1.68 -4.10
CA LEU A 59 3.42 1.87 -3.14
C LEU A 59 4.82 1.76 -3.76
N GLN A 60 4.99 0.98 -4.82
CA GLN A 60 6.33 0.65 -5.37
C GLN A 60 6.66 1.42 -6.65
N HIS A 61 5.65 1.83 -7.43
CA HIS A 61 5.84 2.37 -8.79
C HIS A 61 5.08 3.67 -9.07
N SER A 62 4.33 4.21 -8.10
CA SER A 62 3.83 5.58 -8.22
C SER A 62 5.01 6.55 -8.21
N THR A 63 5.02 7.55 -9.10
CA THR A 63 6.03 8.61 -9.16
C THR A 63 6.12 9.43 -7.87
N ALA A 64 5.08 9.39 -7.01
CA ALA A 64 5.11 9.95 -5.66
C ALA A 64 5.87 9.07 -4.63
N ALA A 65 6.07 7.78 -4.91
CA ALA A 65 6.79 6.85 -4.03
C ALA A 65 8.32 6.93 -4.17
N ALA A 66 8.83 7.56 -5.23
CA ALA A 66 10.26 7.85 -5.37
C ALA A 66 10.73 8.92 -4.37
N ALA A 67 9.88 9.89 -4.02
CA ALA A 67 10.17 10.92 -3.01
C ALA A 67 9.92 10.43 -1.57
N ALA A 68 9.05 9.43 -1.37
CA ALA A 68 8.75 8.85 -0.05
C ALA A 68 9.60 7.62 0.30
N ARG A 69 10.61 7.29 -0.51
CA ARG A 69 11.60 6.24 -0.19
C ARG A 69 12.68 6.69 0.81
N ALA A 70 12.54 7.88 1.39
CA ALA A 70 13.11 8.16 2.70
C ALA A 70 12.33 7.38 3.79
N ASP A 71 12.87 6.22 4.16
CA ASP A 71 13.08 5.80 5.55
C ASP A 71 11.82 5.40 6.38
N HIS A 72 11.52 4.09 6.41
CA HIS A 72 10.92 3.35 7.55
C HIS A 72 9.59 3.83 8.13
N ARG A 73 8.53 3.05 7.87
CA ARG A 73 7.30 3.21 8.65
C ARG A 73 7.46 2.52 9.99
N TYR A 74 7.68 3.33 11.04
CA TYR A 74 7.94 2.92 12.43
C TYR A 74 9.39 2.46 12.67
N PRO A 75 10.36 3.39 12.62
CA PRO A 75 11.71 3.12 13.11
C PRO A 75 11.69 2.99 14.64
N CYS A 76 12.47 2.04 15.16
CA CYS A 76 12.79 1.98 16.57
C CYS A 76 13.67 3.17 16.94
N GLU A 77 13.31 3.93 17.97
CA GLU A 77 14.15 5.06 18.46
C GLU A 77 15.28 4.58 19.38
N HIS A 78 15.26 3.31 19.78
CA HIS A 78 16.21 2.70 20.71
C HIS A 78 17.18 1.73 20.02
N CYS A 79 17.03 1.50 18.72
CA CYS A 79 17.73 0.47 17.96
C CYS A 79 17.59 0.69 16.45
N ASP A 80 18.46 0.07 15.65
CA ASP A 80 18.43 0.23 14.19
C ASP A 80 17.34 -0.58 13.48
N LEU A 81 16.47 -1.26 14.24
CA LEU A 81 15.38 -2.04 13.67
C LEU A 81 14.27 -1.14 13.16
N LYS A 82 13.84 -1.45 11.95
CA LYS A 82 12.82 -0.69 11.24
C LYS A 82 11.75 -1.63 10.75
N PHE A 83 10.51 -1.26 11.04
CA PHE A 83 9.36 -2.09 10.71
C PHE A 83 8.65 -1.54 9.48
N THR A 84 7.73 -2.32 8.93
CA THR A 84 6.86 -1.90 7.83
C THR A 84 5.38 -2.00 8.20
N VAL A 85 5.10 -2.57 9.38
CA VAL A 85 3.78 -2.86 9.93
C VAL A 85 3.75 -2.38 11.38
N PHE A 86 2.75 -1.55 11.74
CA PHE A 86 2.63 -0.95 13.07
C PHE A 86 2.56 -1.98 14.20
N GLY A 87 1.76 -3.06 14.02
CA GLY A 87 1.65 -4.12 15.03
C GLY A 87 2.99 -4.80 15.34
N ASN A 88 3.86 -4.96 14.33
CA ASN A 88 5.20 -5.53 14.54
C ASN A 88 6.10 -4.56 15.31
N PHE A 89 6.05 -3.27 14.97
CA PHE A 89 6.77 -2.22 15.71
C PHE A 89 6.33 -2.14 17.17
N THR A 90 5.03 -2.06 17.44
CA THR A 90 4.48 -1.99 18.80
C THR A 90 4.85 -3.22 19.62
N SER A 91 4.77 -4.42 19.03
CA SER A 91 5.20 -5.66 19.67
C SER A 91 6.69 -5.63 20.03
N HIS A 92 7.53 -5.15 19.11
CA HIS A 92 8.95 -4.98 19.34
C HIS A 92 9.23 -3.96 20.45
N MET A 93 8.67 -2.76 20.38
CA MET A 93 8.85 -1.70 21.37
C MET A 93 8.43 -2.15 22.77
N ARG A 94 7.34 -2.92 22.88
CA ARG A 94 6.88 -3.49 24.15
C ARG A 94 7.78 -4.61 24.67
N LYS A 95 8.17 -5.56 23.82
CA LYS A 95 8.93 -6.75 24.23
C LYS A 95 10.41 -6.45 24.50
N VAL A 96 10.99 -5.57 23.72
CA VAL A 96 12.44 -5.27 23.75
C VAL A 96 12.72 -4.05 24.64
N HIS A 97 11.91 -2.99 24.52
CA HIS A 97 12.16 -1.72 25.20
C HIS A 97 11.17 -1.42 26.33
N GLY A 98 10.16 -2.28 26.55
CA GLY A 98 9.12 -2.04 27.56
C GLY A 98 8.28 -0.79 27.28
N ALA A 99 8.31 -0.27 26.06
CA ALA A 99 7.75 1.03 25.73
C ALA A 99 6.22 0.97 25.57
N LYS A 100 5.55 1.98 26.12
CA LYS A 100 4.11 2.18 26.01
C LYS A 100 3.79 3.06 24.80
N CYS A 101 3.36 2.42 23.71
CA CYS A 101 3.23 3.04 22.39
C CYS A 101 1.93 3.83 22.20
N PHE A 102 0.94 3.66 23.08
CA PHE A 102 -0.39 4.24 22.93
C PHE A 102 -0.58 5.38 23.93
N LYS A 103 -0.63 6.63 23.45
CA LYS A 103 -0.79 7.82 24.29
C LYS A 103 -2.24 8.30 24.26
N CYS A 104 -2.80 8.62 25.43
CA CYS A 104 -4.06 9.34 25.53
C CYS A 104 -3.85 10.80 25.14
N GLU A 105 -4.64 11.29 24.18
CA GLU A 105 -4.54 12.67 23.70
C GLU A 105 -5.14 13.70 24.67
N ILE A 106 -5.90 13.25 25.67
CA ILE A 106 -6.60 14.11 26.62
C ILE A 106 -5.75 14.34 27.89
N CYS A 107 -5.15 13.27 28.43
CA CYS A 107 -4.36 13.35 29.67
C CYS A 107 -2.91 12.85 29.52
N GLU A 108 -2.45 12.61 28.29
CA GLU A 108 -1.08 12.19 27.95
C GLU A 108 -0.61 10.85 28.53
N LYS A 109 -1.47 10.13 29.26
CA LYS A 109 -1.18 8.82 29.84
C LYS A 109 -0.86 7.79 28.76
N LYS A 110 0.17 6.97 28.98
CA LYS A 110 0.65 5.97 28.02
C LYS A 110 0.25 4.55 28.42
N PHE A 111 -0.10 3.74 27.41
CA PHE A 111 -0.58 2.37 27.50
C PHE A 111 0.23 1.44 26.59
N SER A 112 0.26 0.16 26.95
CA SER A 112 1.00 -0.87 26.21
C SER A 112 0.19 -1.42 25.05
N TYR A 113 -1.14 -1.35 25.13
CA TYR A 113 -2.07 -1.85 24.14
C TYR A 113 -3.16 -0.81 23.78
N ASP A 114 -3.79 -0.99 22.62
CA ASP A 114 -4.82 -0.06 22.13
C ASP A 114 -6.16 -0.22 22.85
N ASP A 115 -6.49 -1.43 23.28
CA ASP A 115 -7.70 -1.74 24.06
C ASP A 115 -7.65 -1.12 25.46
N GLU A 116 -6.46 -1.10 26.09
CA GLU A 116 -6.21 -0.38 27.34
C GLU A 116 -6.47 1.12 27.18
N LEU A 117 -5.95 1.74 26.12
CA LEU A 117 -6.17 3.15 25.83
C LEU A 117 -7.66 3.42 25.54
N THR A 118 -8.30 2.56 24.75
CA THR A 118 -9.72 2.69 24.38
C THR A 118 -10.61 2.63 25.60
N THR A 119 -10.34 1.68 26.50
CA THR A 119 -11.05 1.55 27.78
C THR A 119 -10.84 2.79 28.64
N HIS A 120 -9.59 3.23 28.80
CA HIS A 120 -9.28 4.45 29.56
C HIS A 120 -10.01 5.69 29.01
N LYS A 121 -10.02 5.89 27.69
CA LYS A 121 -10.73 7.03 27.08
C LYS A 121 -12.22 6.96 27.38
N LYS A 122 -12.81 5.77 27.39
CA LYS A 122 -14.24 5.58 27.67
C LYS A 122 -14.60 5.78 29.14
N THR A 123 -13.73 5.38 30.08
CA THR A 123 -14.05 5.47 31.52
C THR A 123 -13.68 6.82 32.12
N GLU A 124 -12.57 7.41 31.69
CA GLU A 124 -12.04 8.65 32.30
C GLU A 124 -12.43 9.92 31.53
N HIS A 125 -12.84 9.79 30.27
CA HIS A 125 -13.10 10.91 29.36
C HIS A 125 -14.36 10.75 28.49
N GLY A 126 -15.13 9.68 28.70
CA GLY A 126 -16.34 9.34 27.94
C GLY A 126 -17.61 9.89 28.56
#